data_AF-A0A948KXC8-F1
#
_entry.id   AF-A0A948KXC8-F1
#
_cell.length_a   1.000
_cell.length_b   1.000
_cell.length_c   1.000
_cell.angle_alpha   90.00
_cell.angle_beta   90.00
_cell.angle_gamma   90.00
#
_symmetry.space_group_name_H-M   'P 1'
#
loop_
_entity.id
_entity.type
_entity.pdbx_description
1 polymer ?
#
loop_
_entity_poly.entity_id
_entity_poly.type
_entity_poly.pdbx_seq_one_letter_code
_entity_poly.pdbx_strand_id
1 'polypeptide(L)'
;MIRHCVFVKFRSGVSADERAEIYAGLAALVGQIDGLLSADFGPNVSPEGMAKGFNDGFIMDLADEAARDRYLVDPAHKAAGSRLVAALEGGPDGLMVFDLKIAD
;
A
#
# COMPACT_ATOMS: atom_id res chain seq x y z
N MET A 1 1.37 11.04 14.00
CA MET A 1 1.65 10.38 12.71
C MET A 1 0.61 9.30 12.43
N ILE A 2 0.32 9.02 11.16
CA ILE A 2 -0.52 7.88 10.73
C ILE A 2 0.36 6.88 9.99
N ARG A 3 0.23 5.61 10.36
CA ARG A 3 0.80 4.50 9.61
C ARG A 3 -0.29 3.85 8.77
N HIS A 4 -0.23 4.06 7.46
CA HIS A 4 -1.12 3.48 6.47
C HIS A 4 -0.59 2.10 6.05
N CYS A 5 -1.16 1.04 6.63
CA CYS A 5 -0.80 -0.34 6.37
C CYS A 5 -1.74 -0.92 5.30
N VAL A 6 -1.17 -1.41 4.20
CA VAL A 6 -1.93 -2.05 3.12
C VAL A 6 -1.38 -3.45 2.90
N PHE A 7 -2.21 -4.46 3.17
CA PHE A 7 -1.90 -5.87 2.96
C PHE A 7 -2.65 -6.37 1.74
N VAL A 8 -1.96 -7.13 0.88
CA VAL A 8 -2.47 -7.45 -0.45
C VAL A 8 -2.44 -8.94 -0.76
N LYS A 9 -3.35 -9.36 -1.64
CA LYS A 9 -3.39 -10.69 -2.27
C LYS A 9 -3.28 -10.53 -3.78
N PHE A 10 -2.06 -10.66 -4.32
CA PHE A 10 -1.88 -10.66 -5.77
C PHE A 10 -2.55 -11.89 -6.41
N ARG A 11 -3.13 -11.72 -7.60
CA ARG A 11 -3.62 -12.86 -8.37
C ARG A 11 -2.49 -13.82 -8.73
N SER A 12 -2.86 -15.06 -9.00
CA SER A 12 -1.96 -15.98 -9.69
C SER A 12 -1.52 -15.39 -11.04
N GLY A 13 -0.23 -15.53 -11.34
CA GLY A 13 0.35 -15.05 -12.60
C GLY A 13 0.89 -13.62 -12.59
N VAL A 14 0.63 -12.81 -11.56
CA VAL A 14 1.29 -11.50 -11.41
C VAL A 14 2.78 -11.71 -11.15
N SER A 15 3.61 -11.29 -12.10
CA SER A 15 5.06 -11.51 -12.07
C SER A 15 5.75 -10.65 -11.01
N ALA A 16 6.98 -11.02 -10.64
CA ALA A 16 7.80 -10.21 -9.74
C ALA A 16 8.05 -8.80 -10.31
N ASP A 17 8.29 -8.71 -11.62
CA ASP A 17 8.52 -7.43 -12.31
C ASP A 17 7.28 -6.54 -12.27
N GLU A 18 6.09 -7.09 -12.50
CA GLU A 18 4.84 -6.34 -12.43
C GLU A 18 4.59 -5.81 -11.00
N ARG A 19 4.85 -6.63 -9.98
CA ARG A 19 4.77 -6.19 -8.57
C ARG A 19 5.76 -5.07 -8.28
N ALA A 20 7.00 -5.21 -8.75
CA ALA A 20 8.04 -4.21 -8.57
C ALA A 20 7.67 -2.89 -9.24
N GLU A 21 7.09 -2.91 -10.44
CA GLU A 21 6.61 -1.70 -11.13
C GLU A 21 5.44 -1.03 -10.39
N ILE A 22 4.50 -1.82 -9.85
CA ILE A 22 3.40 -1.29 -9.03
C ILE A 22 3.96 -0.59 -7.78
N TYR A 23 4.88 -1.24 -7.08
CA TYR A 23 5.50 -0.69 -5.87
C TYR A 23 6.39 0.51 -6.16
N ALA A 24 7.12 0.52 -7.27
CA ALA A 24 7.87 1.69 -7.71
C ALA A 24 6.97 2.90 -7.97
N GLY A 25 5.78 2.69 -8.57
CA GLY A 25 4.78 3.73 -8.76
C GLY A 25 4.25 4.30 -7.45
N LEU A 26 3.99 3.45 -6.46
CA LEU A 26 3.54 3.87 -5.12
C LEU A 26 4.66 4.58 -4.34
N ALA A 27 5.89 4.08 -4.42
CA ALA A 27 7.06 4.68 -3.78
C ALA A 27 7.36 6.09 -4.32
N ALA A 28 7.14 6.30 -5.62
CA ALA A 28 7.35 7.60 -6.27
C ALA A 28 6.43 8.71 -5.75
N LEU A 29 5.34 8.37 -5.02
CA LEU A 29 4.47 9.36 -4.39
C LEU A 29 5.16 10.07 -3.21
N VAL A 30 6.14 9.43 -2.58
CA VAL A 30 6.94 10.03 -1.51
C VAL A 30 7.71 11.22 -2.09
N GLY A 31 7.54 12.39 -1.49
CA GLY A 31 8.09 13.65 -1.98
C GLY A 31 7.27 14.35 -3.08
N GLN A 32 6.25 13.70 -3.65
CA GLN A 32 5.26 14.36 -4.52
C GLN A 32 4.04 14.85 -3.72
N ILE A 33 3.62 14.07 -2.73
CA ILE A 33 2.46 14.38 -1.88
C ILE A 33 2.95 14.98 -0.56
N ASP A 34 2.55 16.21 -0.27
CA ASP A 34 2.94 16.91 0.95
C ASP A 34 2.41 16.19 2.21
N GLY A 35 3.35 15.72 3.03
CA GLY A 35 3.09 14.97 4.25
C GLY A 35 3.11 13.44 4.11
N LEU A 36 3.40 12.89 2.92
CA LEU A 36 3.76 11.47 2.76
C LEU A 36 5.27 11.32 3.00
N LEU A 37 5.62 10.68 4.11
CA LEU A 37 6.97 10.72 4.68
C LEU A 37 7.86 9.56 4.21
N SER A 38 7.29 8.36 4.14
CA SER A 38 8.00 7.14 3.75
C SER A 38 7.05 6.10 3.15
N ALA A 39 7.62 5.12 2.46
CA ALA A 39 6.91 3.96 1.96
C ALA A 39 7.85 2.75 1.96
N ASP A 40 7.47 1.69 2.66
CA ASP A 40 8.20 0.42 2.75
C ASP A 40 7.33 -0.72 2.23
N PHE A 41 7.90 -1.61 1.42
CA PHE A 41 7.18 -2.66 0.70
C PHE A 41 7.83 -4.02 0.94
N GLY A 42 7.06 -5.10 0.97
CA GLY A 42 7.66 -6.42 0.99
C GLY A 42 6.71 -7.60 1.25
N PRO A 43 7.23 -8.83 1.06
CA PRO A 43 6.49 -10.04 1.31
C PRO A 43 6.24 -10.25 2.80
N ASN A 44 5.11 -10.87 3.14
CA ASN A 44 4.88 -11.37 4.48
C ASN A 44 5.76 -12.62 4.73
N VAL A 45 6.58 -12.58 5.78
CA VAL A 45 7.47 -13.67 6.19
C VAL A 45 7.10 -14.26 7.56
N SER A 46 5.93 -13.92 8.12
CA SER A 46 5.51 -14.43 9.43
C SER A 46 5.34 -15.96 9.39
N PRO A 47 5.97 -16.70 10.32
CA PRO A 47 5.80 -18.15 10.45
C PRO A 47 4.53 -18.55 11.20
N GLU A 48 3.73 -17.59 11.68
CA GLU A 48 2.62 -17.84 12.63
C GLU A 48 1.36 -18.39 11.97
N GLY A 49 1.27 -18.39 10.63
CA GLY A 49 0.12 -18.90 9.90
C GLY A 49 -1.16 -18.06 10.02
N MET A 50 -1.08 -16.87 10.63
CA MET A 50 -2.24 -16.00 10.91
C MET A 50 -2.53 -14.97 9.81
N ALA A 51 -1.87 -15.11 8.65
CA ALA A 51 -1.91 -14.10 7.59
C ALA A 51 -3.25 -14.02 6.83
N LYS A 52 -4.19 -14.96 7.06
CA LYS A 52 -5.53 -15.00 6.42
C LYS A 52 -5.49 -14.84 4.89
N GLY A 53 -4.45 -15.40 4.29
CA GLY A 53 -4.20 -15.40 2.84
C GLY A 53 -3.48 -14.15 2.31
N PHE A 54 -3.24 -13.12 3.11
CA PHE A 54 -2.42 -11.97 2.71
C PHE A 54 -0.94 -12.36 2.76
N ASN A 55 -0.18 -12.09 1.70
CA ASN A 55 1.20 -12.58 1.56
C ASN A 55 2.21 -11.51 1.15
N ASP A 56 1.76 -10.28 0.98
CA ASP A 56 2.56 -9.13 0.54
C ASP A 56 1.89 -7.85 1.05
N GLY A 57 2.58 -6.73 0.97
CA GLY A 57 2.00 -5.45 1.36
C GLY A 57 3.02 -4.34 1.48
N PHE A 58 2.54 -3.21 2.00
CA PHE A 58 3.35 -2.05 2.25
C PHE A 58 2.81 -1.23 3.41
N ILE A 59 3.69 -0.37 3.91
CA ILE A 59 3.43 0.58 4.98
C ILE A 59 3.87 1.94 4.47
N MET A 60 3.00 2.94 4.61
CA MET A 60 3.33 4.34 4.37
C MET A 60 3.13 5.15 5.64
N ASP A 61 4.08 6.01 5.98
CA ASP A 61 3.92 6.94 7.09
C ASP A 61 3.47 8.31 6.56
N LEU A 62 2.37 8.81 7.11
CA LEU A 62 1.77 10.11 6.83
C LEU A 62 1.91 10.99 8.07
N ALA A 63 2.24 12.26 7.89
CA ALA A 63 2.45 13.19 9.00
C ALA A 63 1.24 13.28 9.93
N ASP A 64 0.05 13.41 9.35
CA ASP A 64 -1.22 13.61 10.05
C ASP A 64 -2.44 13.23 9.17
N GLU A 65 -3.65 13.46 9.69
CA GLU A 65 -4.91 13.25 8.98
C GLU A 65 -5.03 14.13 7.72
N ALA A 66 -4.48 15.35 7.73
CA ALA A 66 -4.55 16.24 6.57
C ALA A 66 -3.67 15.74 5.42
N ALA A 67 -2.50 15.19 5.73
CA ALA A 67 -1.63 14.51 4.77
C ALA A 67 -2.33 13.28 4.17
N ARG A 68 -3.00 12.46 5.00
CA ARG A 68 -3.81 11.32 4.54
C ARG A 68 -4.91 11.80 3.57
N ASP A 69 -5.63 12.84 3.94
CA ASP A 69 -6.76 13.31 3.12
C ASP A 69 -6.28 13.86 1.77
N ARG A 70 -5.12 14.54 1.72
CA ARG A 70 -4.44 14.90 0.46
C ARG A 70 -4.05 13.67 -0.34
N TYR A 71 -3.39 12.69 0.29
CA TYR A 71 -2.99 11.43 -0.33
C TYR A 71 -4.17 10.71 -0.99
N LEU A 72 -5.30 10.56 -0.28
CA LEU A 72 -6.46 9.82 -0.77
C LEU A 72 -7.08 10.44 -2.04
N VAL A 73 -7.11 11.77 -2.15
CA VAL A 73 -7.72 12.44 -3.30
C VAL A 73 -6.75 12.66 -4.47
N ASP A 74 -5.44 12.52 -4.23
CA ASP A 74 -4.40 12.79 -5.21
C ASP A 74 -4.55 11.94 -6.49
N PRO A 75 -4.47 12.54 -7.70
CA PRO A 75 -4.62 11.81 -8.96
C PRO A 75 -3.56 10.73 -9.19
N ALA A 76 -2.31 10.96 -8.78
CA ALA A 76 -1.22 10.00 -8.93
C ALA A 76 -1.43 8.80 -7.99
N HIS A 77 -1.86 9.05 -6.74
CA HIS A 77 -2.30 7.98 -5.84
C HIS A 77 -3.44 7.16 -6.46
N LYS A 78 -4.50 7.80 -6.97
CA LYS A 78 -5.63 7.08 -7.58
C LYS A 78 -5.20 6.22 -8.78
N ALA A 79 -4.29 6.71 -9.60
CA ALA A 79 -3.74 5.96 -10.72
C ALA A 79 -2.92 4.74 -10.24
N ALA A 80 -2.01 4.94 -9.29
CA ALA A 80 -1.20 3.86 -8.71
C ALA A 80 -2.06 2.82 -7.99
N GLY A 81 -3.04 3.26 -7.19
CA GLY A 81 -4.00 2.40 -6.50
C GLY A 81 -4.89 1.60 -7.45
N SER A 82 -5.31 2.19 -8.57
CA SER A 82 -6.05 1.47 -9.62
C SER A 82 -5.20 0.36 -10.24
N ARG A 83 -3.92 0.63 -10.51
CA ARG A 83 -2.99 -0.38 -11.03
C ARG A 83 -2.77 -1.52 -10.02
N LEU A 84 -2.61 -1.20 -8.74
CA LEU A 84 -2.52 -2.19 -7.68
C LEU A 84 -3.78 -3.06 -7.64
N VAL A 85 -4.97 -2.46 -7.48
CA VAL A 85 -6.26 -3.17 -7.44
C VAL A 85 -6.44 -4.06 -8.66
N ALA A 86 -6.06 -3.56 -9.84
CA ALA A 86 -6.11 -4.31 -11.08
C ALA A 86 -5.18 -5.52 -11.10
N ALA A 87 -4.25 -5.71 -10.17
CA ALA A 87 -3.39 -6.90 -10.01
C ALA A 87 -3.85 -7.85 -8.88
N LEU A 88 -4.86 -7.49 -8.09
CA LEU A 88 -5.29 -8.25 -6.91
C LEU A 88 -6.38 -9.26 -7.18
N GLU A 89 -6.41 -10.30 -6.36
CA GLU A 89 -7.48 -11.30 -6.31
C GLU A 89 -8.79 -10.64 -5.86
N GLY A 90 -9.85 -10.79 -6.65
CA GLY A 90 -11.13 -10.13 -6.37
C GLY A 90 -11.09 -8.59 -6.49
N GLY A 91 -10.01 -8.01 -7.05
CA GLY A 91 -9.85 -6.57 -7.14
C GLY A 91 -9.76 -5.94 -5.74
N PRO A 92 -10.65 -5.01 -5.35
CA PRO A 92 -10.62 -4.39 -4.03
C PRO A 92 -10.71 -5.38 -2.87
N ASP A 93 -11.37 -6.54 -3.05
CA ASP A 93 -11.49 -7.58 -2.01
C ASP A 93 -10.14 -8.22 -1.65
N GLY A 94 -9.13 -8.07 -2.53
CA GLY A 94 -7.76 -8.50 -2.30
C GLY A 94 -6.93 -7.55 -1.43
N LEU A 95 -7.55 -6.47 -0.91
CA LEU A 95 -6.93 -5.52 0.01
C LEU A 95 -7.40 -5.73 1.45
N MET A 96 -6.51 -5.43 2.38
CA MET A 96 -6.86 -5.10 3.76
C MET A 96 -6.05 -3.87 4.17
N VAL A 97 -6.76 -2.82 4.58
CA VAL A 97 -6.17 -1.50 4.84
C VAL A 97 -6.43 -1.10 6.28
N PHE A 98 -5.39 -0.62 6.97
CA PHE A 98 -5.51 0.00 8.29
C PHE A 98 -4.76 1.33 8.32
N ASP A 99 -5.39 2.33 8.92
CA ASP A 99 -4.70 3.55 9.32
C ASP A 99 -4.51 3.51 10.84
N LEU A 100 -3.27 3.30 11.27
CA LEU A 100 -2.91 3.31 12.68
C LEU A 100 -2.46 4.71 13.07
N LYS A 101 -3.22 5.37 13.95
CA LYS A 101 -2.74 6.61 14.58
C LYS A 101 -1.68 6.25 15.61
N ILE A 102 -0.43 6.58 15.32
CA ILE A 102 0.70 6.34 16.20
C ILE A 102 0.84 7.58 17.10
N ALA A 103 0.78 7.37 18.42
CA ALA A 103 1.10 8.39 19.39
C ALA A 103 2.61 8.63 19.42
N ASP A 104 3.01 9.88 19.63
CA ASP A 104 4.41 10.26 19.81
C ASP A 104 5.04 9.58 21.04
#